data_AF-A0A8K0QF69-F1
#
_entry.id   AF-A0A8K0QF69-F1
#
_cell.length_a   1.000
_cell.length_b   1.000
_cell.length_c   1.000
_cell.angle_alpha   90.00
_cell.angle_beta   90.00
_cell.angle_gamma   90.00
#
_symmetry.space_group_name_H-M   'P 1'
#
loop_
_entity.id
_entity.type
_entity.pdbx_description
1 polymer ?
#
loop_
_entity_poly.entity_id
_entity_poly.type
_entity_poly.pdbx_seq_one_letter_code
_entity_poly.pdbx_strand_id
1 'polypeptide(L)'
;MAEVKTPPIRDLLEVFEDEENNLTFMKNVSIPLKASSLPIRANVYLPKSADKNARWPVLVTYGPYGKDIPYATFYAGSFDEVPEDHRSKYSAWETPDPVYWTREGYAIVRADERGLGQSPGLLDTMSRRTSECFFDVVEWAAEQPWSSGKVGLLGISYYAGSQWRVAARKPKGLAAIIPWEGMSDYYRDRCRHGGILSNNFIGFWWNRQVLVNQYGKEGRSKLQFPPDGPGARGQEDTIEGDLPEEVLVQNRKDQTLDNVNNKFRDDDYYSSKEYNLEDIEVPMLSVANWGGILLHLRGNVEGYTHASSKFKYLRFITGRHDLPFYYPQEVEVQKSFFNAFLKDQDDYGWSVPGKVAPVTLTLRKGNVGFNDAEAEKAYQKREEEAWPIPRTQYTKWYLTPDQAFTPSQPTTASKAVSYPALGNLKDPKSVQFTSAPFEEETEVTGHVTAHLNVSATPDNSGETDIDLFVTLRHIDPAGKEVLYTGTAGDPIPLCKGWLRVSNRKVYEDHPKHRSYRPHREYLAADVQPVKAGEVYTVDVEIWPTNVVVEKGGKLVFEVSSGDTQGSGIFQHNSDVDRPASKFAGINSIHFGEGQDNYVTLPIIPPK
;
A
#
# COMPACT_ATOMS: atom_id res chain seq x y z
N MET A 1 31.32 -3.03 1.43
CA MET A 1 30.33 -3.94 0.83
C MET A 1 31.09 -4.92 -0.05
N ALA A 2 30.69 -6.19 -0.13
CA ALA A 2 31.25 -7.10 -1.12
C ALA A 2 30.98 -6.55 -2.53
N GLU A 3 31.94 -6.71 -3.44
CA GLU A 3 31.80 -6.29 -4.83
C GLU A 3 30.73 -7.14 -5.52
N VAL A 4 29.76 -6.49 -6.18
CA VAL A 4 28.71 -7.19 -6.95
C VAL A 4 29.38 -7.86 -8.14
N LYS A 5 29.26 -9.19 -8.24
CA LYS A 5 29.78 -9.95 -9.37
C LYS A 5 28.71 -10.09 -10.44
N THR A 6 29.04 -9.80 -11.69
CA THR A 6 28.11 -9.92 -12.82
C THR A 6 28.80 -10.62 -13.99
N PRO A 7 28.05 -11.17 -14.95
CA PRO A 7 28.61 -11.43 -16.27
C PRO A 7 29.12 -10.13 -16.93
N PRO A 8 29.91 -10.21 -18.02
CA PRO A 8 30.33 -9.03 -18.77
C PRO A 8 29.13 -8.24 -19.32
N ILE A 9 29.07 -6.96 -18.97
CA ILE A 9 28.00 -6.04 -19.39
C ILE A 9 28.14 -5.74 -20.89
N ARG A 10 27.02 -5.80 -21.62
CA ARG A 10 26.95 -5.57 -23.08
C ARG A 10 25.97 -4.44 -23.42
N ASP A 11 26.10 -3.87 -24.61
CA ASP A 11 24.98 -3.14 -25.18
C ASP A 11 23.94 -4.15 -25.68
N LEU A 12 22.69 -3.98 -25.23
CA LEU A 12 21.59 -4.90 -25.49
C LEU A 12 20.47 -4.22 -26.29
N LEU A 13 20.68 -2.97 -26.72
CA LEU A 13 19.66 -2.17 -27.39
C LEU A 13 19.20 -2.84 -28.69
N GLU A 14 17.90 -3.07 -28.78
CA GLU A 14 17.21 -3.47 -30.01
C GLU A 14 16.08 -2.47 -30.30
N VAL A 15 15.90 -2.10 -31.57
CA VAL A 15 14.86 -1.14 -31.97
C VAL A 15 13.91 -1.81 -32.95
N PHE A 16 12.63 -1.72 -32.66
CA PHE A 16 11.53 -2.30 -33.42
C PHE A 16 10.54 -1.22 -33.84
N GLU A 17 10.15 -1.24 -35.11
CA GLU A 17 9.04 -0.43 -35.60
C GLU A 17 7.76 -1.26 -35.55
N ASP A 18 6.83 -0.91 -34.67
CA ASP A 18 5.54 -1.58 -34.56
C ASP A 18 4.49 -0.81 -35.37
N GLU A 19 4.34 -1.17 -36.64
CA GLU A 19 3.35 -0.56 -37.54
C GLU A 19 1.91 -0.81 -37.09
N GLU A 20 1.64 -1.95 -36.43
CA GLU A 20 0.30 -2.32 -35.95
C GLU A 20 -0.17 -1.36 -34.86
N ASN A 21 0.72 -1.04 -33.91
CA ASN A 21 0.40 -0.19 -32.76
C ASN A 21 0.87 1.27 -32.93
N ASN A 22 1.37 1.63 -34.12
CA ASN A 22 1.88 2.96 -34.46
C ASN A 22 2.90 3.52 -33.44
N LEU A 23 3.86 2.69 -33.03
CA LEU A 23 4.90 3.07 -32.08
C LEU A 23 6.27 2.53 -32.48
N THR A 24 7.33 3.16 -31.97
CA THR A 24 8.69 2.64 -31.99
C THR A 24 9.01 2.06 -30.61
N PHE A 25 9.47 0.81 -30.56
CA PHE A 25 9.84 0.11 -29.34
C PHE A 25 11.37 -0.09 -29.28
N MET A 26 12.02 0.52 -28.30
CA MET A 26 13.43 0.31 -27.99
C MET A 26 13.55 -0.62 -26.77
N LYS A 27 14.02 -1.83 -26.98
CA LYS A 27 14.17 -2.85 -25.94
C LYS A 27 15.57 -2.81 -25.32
N ASN A 28 15.65 -3.03 -24.01
CA ASN A 28 16.91 -3.17 -23.25
C ASN A 28 17.87 -1.97 -23.30
N VAL A 29 17.34 -0.76 -23.45
CA VAL A 29 18.10 0.49 -23.40
C VAL A 29 18.94 0.54 -22.11
N SER A 30 20.24 0.85 -22.25
CA SER A 30 21.15 1.07 -21.12
C SER A 30 21.02 2.49 -20.59
N ILE A 31 20.50 2.63 -19.38
CA ILE A 31 20.49 3.90 -18.65
C ILE A 31 21.75 3.95 -17.78
N PRO A 32 22.67 4.90 -18.04
CA PRO A 32 23.85 5.08 -17.20
C PRO A 32 23.45 5.62 -15.82
N LEU A 33 24.12 5.12 -14.78
CA LEU A 33 23.94 5.58 -13.41
C LEU A 33 25.12 6.46 -13.00
N LYS A 34 24.87 7.50 -12.18
CA LYS A 34 25.92 8.42 -11.74
C LYS A 34 26.86 7.77 -10.73
N ALA A 35 26.31 6.92 -9.87
CA ALA A 35 27.03 6.32 -8.75
C ALA A 35 27.46 4.86 -9.00
N SER A 36 27.31 4.33 -10.21
CA SER A 36 27.52 2.91 -10.54
C SER A 36 27.97 2.75 -11.99
N SER A 37 28.96 1.89 -12.24
CA SER A 37 29.34 1.47 -13.60
C SER A 37 28.33 0.51 -14.25
N LEU A 38 27.51 -0.16 -13.44
CA LEU A 38 26.43 -1.02 -13.93
C LEU A 38 25.22 -0.19 -14.37
N PRO A 39 24.62 -0.46 -15.54
CA PRO A 39 23.46 0.25 -16.05
C PRO A 39 22.15 -0.25 -15.44
N ILE A 40 21.09 0.55 -15.59
CA ILE A 40 19.71 0.07 -15.53
C ILE A 40 19.24 -0.28 -16.93
N ARG A 41 18.48 -1.37 -17.10
CA ARG A 41 17.85 -1.75 -18.37
C ARG A 41 16.40 -1.29 -18.40
N ALA A 42 16.05 -0.64 -19.50
CA ALA A 42 14.71 -0.15 -19.74
C ALA A 42 14.17 -0.53 -21.12
N ASN A 43 12.86 -0.57 -21.21
CA ASN A 43 12.10 -0.58 -22.45
C ASN A 43 11.54 0.82 -22.67
N VAL A 44 11.70 1.37 -23.86
CA VAL A 44 11.19 2.70 -24.25
C VAL A 44 10.20 2.53 -25.40
N TYR A 45 9.01 3.11 -25.24
CA TYR A 45 7.95 3.10 -26.24
C TYR A 45 7.67 4.54 -26.65
N LEU A 46 7.85 4.85 -27.94
CA LEU A 46 7.70 6.19 -28.48
C LEU A 46 6.54 6.23 -29.47
N PRO A 47 5.68 7.27 -29.43
CA PRO A 47 4.70 7.49 -30.49
C PRO A 47 5.43 7.65 -31.84
N LYS A 48 4.90 7.04 -32.90
CA LYS A 48 5.41 7.31 -34.25
C LYS A 48 5.02 8.71 -34.70
N SER A 49 5.99 9.44 -35.26
CA SER A 49 5.78 10.77 -35.82
C SER A 49 6.64 10.98 -37.06
N ALA A 50 6.06 11.64 -38.07
CA ALA A 50 6.82 12.10 -39.23
C ALA A 50 7.73 13.30 -38.89
N ASP A 51 7.45 14.01 -37.79
CA ASP A 51 8.29 15.10 -37.29
C ASP A 51 9.44 14.55 -36.44
N LYS A 52 10.67 14.64 -36.97
CA LYS A 52 11.91 14.24 -36.28
C LYS A 52 12.22 15.10 -35.06
N ASN A 53 11.58 16.26 -34.94
CA ASN A 53 11.70 17.15 -33.79
C ASN A 53 10.57 16.94 -32.76
N ALA A 54 9.68 15.96 -32.97
CA ALA A 54 8.66 15.64 -32.01
C ALA A 54 9.29 15.29 -30.64
N ARG A 55 8.69 15.82 -29.59
CA ARG A 55 9.06 15.60 -28.20
C ARG A 55 7.79 15.25 -27.43
N TRP A 56 7.90 14.29 -26.53
CA TRP A 56 6.76 13.83 -25.75
C TRP A 56 7.03 13.95 -24.25
N PRO A 57 6.01 14.28 -23.45
CA PRO A 57 6.07 13.99 -22.02
C PRO A 57 6.29 12.49 -21.80
N VAL A 58 6.97 12.15 -20.71
CA VAL A 58 7.41 10.77 -20.46
C VAL A 58 6.74 10.23 -19.21
N LEU A 59 6.14 9.04 -19.29
CA LEU A 59 5.72 8.29 -18.11
C LEU A 59 6.76 7.22 -17.79
N VAL A 60 7.22 7.16 -16.54
CA VAL A 60 8.28 6.24 -16.11
C VAL A 60 7.77 5.28 -15.05
N THR A 61 8.09 3.99 -15.21
CA THR A 61 7.98 2.95 -14.19
C THR A 61 9.33 2.31 -13.91
N TYR A 62 9.60 2.03 -12.64
CA TYR A 62 10.83 1.40 -12.16
C TYR A 62 10.51 0.45 -11.01
N GLY A 63 10.79 -0.84 -11.18
CA GLY A 63 10.37 -1.84 -10.20
C GLY A 63 10.81 -3.27 -10.49
N PRO A 64 10.40 -4.24 -9.65
CA PRO A 64 11.04 -5.55 -9.59
C PRO A 64 10.32 -6.65 -10.40
N TYR A 65 9.16 -6.34 -10.99
CA TYR A 65 8.29 -7.37 -11.58
C TYR A 65 8.68 -7.82 -12.98
N GLY A 66 9.76 -7.29 -13.54
CA GLY A 66 10.28 -7.68 -14.85
C GLY A 66 9.60 -6.91 -15.98
N LYS A 67 10.34 -5.99 -16.59
CA LYS A 67 9.86 -5.13 -17.69
C LYS A 67 9.48 -5.89 -18.96
N ASP A 68 9.81 -7.17 -19.08
CA ASP A 68 9.51 -8.00 -20.25
C ASP A 68 8.46 -9.07 -19.96
N ILE A 69 7.85 -9.08 -18.76
CA ILE A 69 6.83 -10.07 -18.41
C ILE A 69 5.45 -9.57 -18.84
N PRO A 70 4.76 -10.23 -19.78
CA PRO A 70 3.41 -9.85 -20.18
C PRO A 70 2.40 -10.03 -19.04
N TYR A 71 1.47 -9.11 -18.89
CA TYR A 71 0.36 -9.25 -17.92
C TYR A 71 -0.43 -10.55 -18.17
N ALA A 72 -0.73 -10.84 -19.44
CA ALA A 72 -1.45 -12.06 -19.86
C ALA A 72 -0.86 -13.36 -19.29
N THR A 73 0.46 -13.42 -19.08
CA THR A 73 1.10 -14.57 -18.43
C THR A 73 1.33 -14.33 -16.94
N PHE A 74 1.60 -13.09 -16.52
CA PHE A 74 1.80 -12.75 -15.12
C PHE A 74 0.57 -13.04 -14.25
N TYR A 75 -0.64 -12.73 -14.73
CA TYR A 75 -1.90 -13.07 -14.06
C TYR A 75 -3.06 -13.13 -15.06
N ALA A 76 -3.14 -14.22 -15.83
CA ALA A 76 -4.10 -14.40 -16.93
C ALA A 76 -5.57 -14.10 -16.54
N GLY A 77 -6.05 -14.67 -15.44
CA GLY A 77 -7.45 -14.49 -15.04
C GLY A 77 -7.82 -13.03 -14.75
N SER A 78 -6.89 -12.26 -14.18
CA SER A 78 -7.07 -10.81 -13.99
C SER A 78 -6.97 -10.05 -15.32
N PHE A 79 -6.01 -10.42 -16.17
CA PHE A 79 -5.82 -9.79 -17.48
C PHE A 79 -7.07 -9.90 -18.36
N ASP A 80 -7.82 -11.01 -18.28
CA ASP A 80 -9.06 -11.19 -19.02
C ASP A 80 -10.15 -10.15 -18.67
N GLU A 81 -10.09 -9.60 -17.45
CA GLU A 81 -11.01 -8.56 -16.94
C GLU A 81 -10.53 -7.13 -17.23
N VAL A 82 -9.28 -6.95 -17.66
CA VAL A 82 -8.75 -5.63 -18.03
C VAL A 82 -9.47 -5.13 -19.29
N PRO A 83 -9.86 -3.84 -19.35
CA PRO A 83 -10.47 -3.27 -20.55
C PRO A 83 -9.60 -3.46 -21.79
N GLU A 84 -10.23 -3.72 -22.94
CA GLU A 84 -9.55 -4.13 -24.18
C GLU A 84 -8.42 -3.19 -24.61
N ASP A 85 -8.62 -1.88 -24.46
CA ASP A 85 -7.64 -0.83 -24.77
C ASP A 85 -6.33 -0.93 -23.97
N HIS A 86 -6.30 -1.69 -22.86
CA HIS A 86 -5.15 -1.90 -21.99
C HIS A 86 -4.63 -3.35 -21.99
N ARG A 87 -5.08 -4.16 -22.95
CA ARG A 87 -4.67 -5.55 -23.16
C ARG A 87 -3.70 -5.71 -24.33
N SER A 88 -2.87 -4.71 -24.60
CA SER A 88 -1.89 -4.85 -25.68
C SER A 88 -0.84 -5.92 -25.38
N LYS A 89 -0.10 -6.34 -26.43
CA LYS A 89 1.05 -7.26 -26.28
C LYS A 89 2.17 -6.72 -25.40
N TYR A 90 2.15 -5.41 -25.11
CA TYR A 90 3.13 -4.75 -24.24
C TYR A 90 2.62 -4.49 -22.81
N SER A 91 1.35 -4.82 -22.52
CA SER A 91 0.75 -4.68 -21.20
C SER A 91 1.52 -5.50 -20.15
N ALA A 92 1.83 -4.89 -19.01
CA ALA A 92 2.50 -5.53 -17.89
C ALA A 92 1.85 -5.15 -16.56
N TRP A 93 1.88 -6.09 -15.62
CA TRP A 93 1.28 -5.99 -14.30
C TRP A 93 1.62 -4.65 -13.62
N GLU A 94 0.58 -3.93 -13.16
CA GLU A 94 0.67 -2.68 -12.39
C GLU A 94 1.30 -1.48 -13.11
N THR A 95 1.45 -1.54 -14.44
CA THR A 95 2.03 -0.46 -15.26
C THR A 95 1.04 0.07 -16.29
N PRO A 96 1.19 1.33 -16.74
CA PRO A 96 0.42 1.86 -17.88
C PRO A 96 0.69 1.05 -19.14
N ASP A 97 -0.38 0.73 -19.91
CA ASP A 97 -0.25 0.06 -21.20
C ASP A 97 0.47 0.98 -22.22
N PRO A 98 1.63 0.58 -22.77
CA PRO A 98 2.35 1.43 -23.70
C PRO A 98 1.59 1.81 -24.98
N VAL A 99 0.75 0.93 -25.51
CA VAL A 99 -0.01 1.21 -26.74
C VAL A 99 -1.04 2.29 -26.50
N TYR A 100 -1.79 2.20 -25.39
CA TYR A 100 -2.76 3.23 -25.04
C TYR A 100 -2.09 4.59 -24.85
N TRP A 101 -1.05 4.67 -24.00
CA TRP A 101 -0.47 5.95 -23.63
C TRP A 101 0.37 6.59 -24.73
N THR A 102 0.98 5.80 -25.63
CA THR A 102 1.63 6.34 -26.83
C THR A 102 0.63 6.92 -27.82
N ARG A 103 -0.55 6.30 -27.98
CA ARG A 103 -1.69 6.87 -28.74
C ARG A 103 -2.16 8.20 -28.15
N GLU A 104 -2.14 8.33 -26.83
CA GLU A 104 -2.44 9.59 -26.13
C GLU A 104 -1.26 10.60 -26.16
N GLY A 105 -0.16 10.32 -26.87
CA GLY A 105 0.95 11.25 -27.06
C GLY A 105 1.95 11.33 -25.90
N TYR A 106 2.14 10.22 -25.18
CA TYR A 106 3.19 10.06 -24.16
C TYR A 106 4.26 9.07 -24.62
N ALA A 107 5.52 9.34 -24.30
CA ALA A 107 6.57 8.32 -24.31
C ALA A 107 6.51 7.51 -23.01
N ILE A 108 6.79 6.21 -23.08
CA ILE A 108 6.78 5.31 -21.91
C ILE A 108 8.16 4.72 -21.69
N VAL A 109 8.68 4.81 -20.47
CA VAL A 109 9.91 4.15 -20.04
C VAL A 109 9.57 3.15 -18.94
N ARG A 110 9.76 1.87 -19.21
CA ARG A 110 9.58 0.79 -18.22
C ARG A 110 10.93 0.15 -17.89
N ALA A 111 11.41 0.35 -16.68
CA ALA A 111 12.74 -0.04 -16.25
C ALA A 111 12.72 -1.15 -15.19
N ASP A 112 13.62 -2.11 -15.35
CA ASP A 112 13.90 -3.11 -14.32
C ASP A 112 14.71 -2.48 -13.20
N GLU A 113 14.29 -2.70 -11.96
CA GLU A 113 15.07 -2.30 -10.80
C GLU A 113 16.44 -3.00 -10.76
N ARG A 114 17.46 -2.32 -10.23
CA ARG A 114 18.82 -2.86 -10.04
C ARG A 114 18.79 -4.28 -9.46
N GLY A 115 19.51 -5.21 -10.09
CA GLY A 115 19.63 -6.60 -9.64
C GLY A 115 18.49 -7.52 -10.08
N LEU A 116 17.55 -7.03 -10.90
CA LEU A 116 16.37 -7.75 -11.36
C LEU A 116 16.24 -7.70 -12.89
N GLY A 117 15.55 -8.69 -13.46
CA GLY A 117 15.29 -8.76 -14.89
C GLY A 117 16.57 -8.71 -15.72
N GLN A 118 16.71 -7.72 -16.58
CA GLN A 118 17.95 -7.50 -17.34
C GLN A 118 18.90 -6.49 -16.68
N SER A 119 18.50 -5.84 -15.57
CA SER A 119 19.32 -4.88 -14.83
C SER A 119 20.32 -5.58 -13.89
N PRO A 120 21.63 -5.52 -14.15
CA PRO A 120 22.64 -6.06 -13.24
C PRO A 120 22.66 -5.31 -11.91
N GLY A 121 23.16 -5.97 -10.85
CA GLY A 121 23.37 -5.31 -9.56
C GLY A 121 23.06 -6.18 -8.35
N LEU A 122 22.96 -5.50 -7.21
CA LEU A 122 22.50 -6.09 -5.94
C LEU A 122 20.97 -5.98 -5.89
N LEU A 123 20.29 -7.11 -5.72
CA LEU A 123 18.85 -7.17 -5.47
C LEU A 123 18.61 -6.80 -4.01
N ASP A 124 18.15 -5.56 -3.78
CA ASP A 124 17.80 -5.02 -2.47
C ASP A 124 16.62 -4.07 -2.64
N THR A 125 15.44 -4.67 -2.83
CA THR A 125 14.24 -3.93 -3.20
C THR A 125 13.83 -2.97 -2.09
N MET A 126 13.23 -1.84 -2.48
CA MET A 126 12.86 -0.77 -1.57
C MET A 126 14.03 -0.25 -0.69
N SER A 127 15.27 -0.32 -1.15
CA SER A 127 16.42 0.28 -0.46
C SER A 127 16.65 1.74 -0.83
N ARG A 128 17.50 2.43 -0.08
CA ARG A 128 18.02 3.74 -0.49
C ARG A 128 18.65 3.68 -1.89
N ARG A 129 19.40 2.61 -2.18
CA ARG A 129 20.12 2.48 -3.45
C ARG A 129 19.17 2.35 -4.65
N THR A 130 18.02 1.71 -4.48
CA THR A 130 17.03 1.63 -5.56
C THR A 130 16.40 3.00 -5.83
N SER A 131 16.15 3.81 -4.79
CA SER A 131 15.70 5.21 -4.97
C SER A 131 16.77 6.11 -5.61
N GLU A 132 18.06 5.82 -5.38
CA GLU A 132 19.20 6.46 -6.06
C GLU A 132 19.21 6.17 -7.54
N CYS A 133 19.02 4.91 -7.93
CA CYS A 133 18.95 4.51 -9.33
C CYS A 133 17.70 5.10 -10.00
N PHE A 134 16.54 5.11 -9.32
CA PHE A 134 15.30 5.65 -9.90
C PHE A 134 15.42 7.15 -10.19
N PHE A 135 16.11 7.91 -9.33
CA PHE A 135 16.41 9.33 -9.59
C PHE A 135 17.19 9.51 -10.89
N ASP A 136 18.24 8.72 -11.11
CA ASP A 136 19.04 8.78 -12.34
C ASP A 136 18.21 8.37 -13.57
N VAL A 137 17.31 7.38 -13.44
CA VAL A 137 16.38 6.97 -14.50
C VAL A 137 15.42 8.10 -14.88
N VAL A 138 14.88 8.83 -13.90
CA VAL A 138 13.98 9.97 -14.15
C VAL A 138 14.73 11.10 -14.87
N GLU A 139 15.91 11.48 -14.39
CA GLU A 139 16.68 12.54 -15.05
C GLU A 139 17.13 12.15 -16.46
N TRP A 140 17.57 10.90 -16.63
CA TRP A 140 17.91 10.38 -17.96
C TRP A 140 16.71 10.46 -18.91
N ALA A 141 15.52 10.06 -18.46
CA ALA A 141 14.30 10.10 -19.28
C ALA A 141 13.90 11.54 -19.64
N ALA A 142 14.13 12.50 -18.75
CA ALA A 142 13.90 13.93 -19.02
C ALA A 142 14.88 14.51 -20.06
N GLU A 143 16.10 13.98 -20.14
CA GLU A 143 17.18 14.53 -20.97
C GLU A 143 17.26 13.90 -22.38
N GLN A 144 16.43 12.91 -22.69
CA GLN A 144 16.45 12.27 -24.00
C GLN A 144 15.98 13.21 -25.12
N PRO A 145 16.53 13.06 -26.34
CA PRO A 145 16.17 13.92 -27.47
C PRO A 145 14.73 13.72 -27.94
N TRP A 146 13.97 12.74 -27.46
CA TRP A 146 12.53 12.59 -27.74
C TRP A 146 11.66 13.05 -26.57
N SER A 147 12.27 13.49 -25.47
CA SER A 147 11.56 13.94 -24.27
C SER A 147 11.23 15.43 -24.34
N SER A 148 10.08 15.82 -23.82
CA SER A 148 9.74 17.24 -23.59
C SER A 148 10.46 17.84 -22.38
N GLY A 149 11.20 17.02 -21.62
CA GLY A 149 11.80 17.41 -20.35
C GLY A 149 10.87 17.27 -19.14
N LYS A 150 9.59 16.90 -19.36
CA LYS A 150 8.60 16.68 -18.30
C LYS A 150 8.31 15.19 -18.13
N VAL A 151 8.58 14.68 -16.93
CA VAL A 151 8.40 13.28 -16.55
C VAL A 151 7.26 13.16 -15.53
N GLY A 152 6.35 12.21 -15.78
CA GLY A 152 5.35 11.74 -14.84
C GLY A 152 5.66 10.33 -14.33
N LEU A 153 5.26 10.03 -13.10
CA LEU A 153 5.34 8.66 -12.56
C LEU A 153 3.93 8.11 -12.38
N LEU A 154 3.67 6.92 -12.93
CA LEU A 154 2.37 6.27 -12.91
C LEU A 154 2.54 4.76 -12.74
N GLY A 155 1.88 4.17 -11.75
CA GLY A 155 1.86 2.74 -11.54
C GLY A 155 1.23 2.39 -10.21
N ILE A 156 1.04 1.10 -9.98
CA ILE A 156 0.34 0.56 -8.81
C ILE A 156 1.34 -0.05 -7.80
N SER A 157 0.95 -0.21 -6.54
CA SER A 157 1.67 -0.95 -5.49
C SER A 157 3.13 -0.53 -5.31
N TYR A 158 4.07 -1.36 -5.77
CA TYR A 158 5.49 -1.09 -5.69
C TYR A 158 5.86 0.12 -6.55
N TYR A 159 5.31 0.19 -7.77
CA TYR A 159 5.53 1.32 -8.68
C TYR A 159 4.90 2.61 -8.16
N ALA A 160 3.90 2.54 -7.26
CA ALA A 160 3.36 3.69 -6.55
C ALA A 160 4.23 4.06 -5.32
N GLY A 161 4.60 3.07 -4.50
CA GLY A 161 5.44 3.28 -3.32
C GLY A 161 6.84 3.81 -3.64
N SER A 162 7.40 3.45 -4.79
CA SER A 162 8.67 3.99 -5.26
C SER A 162 8.58 5.46 -5.71
N GLN A 163 7.41 5.95 -6.11
CA GLN A 163 7.21 7.35 -6.51
C GLN A 163 7.42 8.29 -5.33
N TRP A 164 6.86 7.97 -4.16
CA TRP A 164 7.01 8.79 -2.96
C TRP A 164 8.50 9.04 -2.63
N ARG A 165 9.29 7.98 -2.70
CA ARG A 165 10.71 7.98 -2.38
C ARG A 165 11.53 8.78 -3.37
N VAL A 166 11.33 8.55 -4.67
CA VAL A 166 12.10 9.27 -5.69
C VAL A 166 11.67 10.73 -5.77
N ALA A 167 10.38 11.03 -5.58
CA ALA A 167 9.85 12.40 -5.61
C ALA A 167 10.41 13.24 -4.45
N ALA A 168 10.56 12.66 -3.25
CA ALA A 168 11.21 13.32 -2.11
C ALA A 168 12.68 13.68 -2.39
N ARG A 169 13.31 13.02 -3.36
CA ARG A 169 14.69 13.32 -3.80
C ARG A 169 14.77 14.40 -4.87
N LYS A 170 13.62 14.89 -5.38
CA LYS A 170 13.50 16.02 -6.33
C LYS A 170 14.37 15.88 -7.59
N PRO A 171 14.30 14.77 -8.35
CA PRO A 171 15.02 14.64 -9.62
C PRO A 171 14.60 15.71 -10.61
N LYS A 172 15.56 16.22 -11.38
CA LYS A 172 15.28 17.18 -12.45
C LYS A 172 14.35 16.56 -13.49
N GLY A 173 13.37 17.33 -13.95
CA GLY A 173 12.41 16.93 -14.96
C GLY A 173 11.18 16.19 -14.43
N LEU A 174 11.18 15.73 -13.17
CA LEU A 174 9.95 15.20 -12.55
C LEU A 174 8.95 16.34 -12.37
N ALA A 175 7.80 16.20 -13.01
CA ALA A 175 6.78 17.23 -13.09
C ALA A 175 5.45 16.83 -12.45
N ALA A 176 5.15 15.53 -12.28
CA ALA A 176 3.95 15.07 -11.59
C ALA A 176 4.05 13.59 -11.16
N ILE A 177 3.31 13.18 -10.13
CA ILE A 177 3.19 11.77 -9.70
C ILE A 177 1.73 11.35 -9.49
N ILE A 178 1.40 10.10 -9.84
CA ILE A 178 0.14 9.43 -9.49
C ILE A 178 0.48 8.12 -8.78
N PRO A 179 0.71 8.16 -7.46
CA PRO A 179 0.86 6.96 -6.66
C PRO A 179 -0.51 6.30 -6.47
N TRP A 180 -0.79 5.31 -7.31
CA TRP A 180 -2.02 4.53 -7.26
C TRP A 180 -1.88 3.35 -6.30
N GLU A 181 -2.53 3.39 -5.15
CA GLU A 181 -2.39 2.36 -4.11
C GLU A 181 -0.92 2.05 -3.76
N GLY A 182 -0.21 3.01 -3.16
CA GLY A 182 1.22 2.93 -2.83
C GLY A 182 1.52 3.21 -1.37
N MET A 183 2.23 2.28 -0.72
CA MET A 183 2.71 2.45 0.65
C MET A 183 3.74 3.58 0.74
N SER A 184 3.64 4.42 1.78
CA SER A 184 4.56 5.54 1.99
C SER A 184 5.54 5.28 3.14
N ASP A 185 5.12 4.50 4.13
CA ASP A 185 5.94 4.08 5.26
C ASP A 185 6.24 2.58 5.13
N TYR A 186 7.49 2.26 4.82
CA TYR A 186 7.91 0.87 4.59
C TYR A 186 7.68 -0.03 5.82
N TYR A 187 7.87 0.53 7.02
CA TYR A 187 7.70 -0.20 8.26
C TYR A 187 6.21 -0.34 8.60
N ARG A 188 5.49 0.78 8.75
CA ARG A 188 4.14 0.81 9.34
C ARG A 188 3.03 0.37 8.39
N ASP A 189 3.21 0.54 7.08
CA ASP A 189 2.16 0.24 6.10
C ASP A 189 2.29 -1.18 5.53
N ARG A 190 3.47 -1.80 5.63
CA ARG A 190 3.76 -3.07 4.94
C ARG A 190 4.36 -4.14 5.83
N CYS A 191 5.44 -3.82 6.54
CA CYS A 191 6.22 -4.86 7.21
C CYS A 191 5.69 -5.18 8.61
N ARG A 192 5.30 -4.15 9.37
CA ARG A 192 4.88 -4.27 10.76
C ARG A 192 3.68 -3.38 11.08
N HIS A 193 2.52 -3.98 11.25
CA HIS A 193 1.32 -3.28 11.71
C HIS A 193 1.29 -3.22 13.22
N GLY A 194 1.28 -2.01 13.80
CA GLY A 194 1.34 -1.86 15.26
C GLY A 194 2.60 -2.43 15.91
N GLY A 195 3.66 -2.66 15.12
CA GLY A 195 4.89 -3.36 15.54
C GLY A 195 4.88 -4.89 15.41
N ILE A 196 3.76 -5.49 14.97
CA ILE A 196 3.62 -6.94 14.76
C ILE A 196 4.01 -7.28 13.31
N LEU A 197 4.86 -8.28 13.09
CA LEU A 197 5.32 -8.68 11.76
C LEU A 197 4.19 -9.23 10.87
N SER A 198 3.97 -8.61 9.70
CA SER A 198 3.08 -9.14 8.65
C SER A 198 3.90 -10.01 7.67
N ASN A 199 4.05 -11.30 8.00
CA ASN A 199 5.03 -12.18 7.36
C ASN A 199 4.55 -12.83 6.06
N ASN A 200 3.26 -13.19 5.97
CA ASN A 200 2.78 -14.06 4.88
C ASN A 200 2.78 -13.37 3.52
N PHE A 201 2.36 -12.10 3.46
CA PHE A 201 2.36 -11.32 2.21
C PHE A 201 3.79 -11.13 1.70
N ILE A 202 4.73 -10.76 2.59
CA ILE A 202 6.14 -10.59 2.23
C ILE A 202 6.71 -11.89 1.65
N GLY A 203 6.44 -13.03 2.30
CA GLY A 203 6.87 -14.33 1.81
C GLY A 203 6.29 -14.68 0.44
N PHE A 204 4.98 -14.47 0.24
CA PHE A 204 4.31 -14.72 -1.04
C PHE A 204 4.88 -13.84 -2.16
N TRP A 205 4.89 -12.52 -1.94
CA TRP A 205 5.34 -11.51 -2.90
C TRP A 205 6.81 -11.71 -3.28
N TRP A 206 7.68 -11.87 -2.29
CA TRP A 206 9.11 -12.05 -2.50
C TRP A 206 9.40 -13.27 -3.38
N ASN A 207 8.83 -14.42 -2.99
CA ASN A 207 9.16 -15.69 -3.63
C ASN A 207 8.51 -15.88 -5.01
N ARG A 208 7.31 -15.33 -5.25
CA ARG A 208 6.61 -15.48 -6.55
C ARG A 208 6.89 -14.36 -7.56
N GLN A 209 7.28 -13.17 -7.11
CA GLN A 209 7.33 -11.98 -7.98
C GLN A 209 8.70 -11.29 -8.02
N VAL A 210 9.55 -11.45 -7.00
CA VAL A 210 10.82 -10.71 -6.90
C VAL A 210 12.04 -11.62 -7.04
N LEU A 211 12.20 -12.59 -6.15
CA LEU A 211 13.37 -13.48 -6.11
C LEU A 211 13.56 -14.24 -7.42
N VAL A 212 12.44 -14.65 -8.02
CA VAL A 212 12.43 -15.38 -9.29
C VAL A 212 12.84 -14.52 -10.47
N ASN A 213 12.77 -13.19 -10.34
CA ASN A 213 13.23 -12.22 -11.32
C ASN A 213 14.69 -11.83 -11.13
N GLN A 214 15.42 -12.41 -10.18
CA GLN A 214 16.82 -12.03 -9.89
C GLN A 214 17.68 -12.09 -11.17
N TYR A 215 18.48 -11.06 -11.37
CA TYR A 215 19.42 -10.98 -12.49
C TYR A 215 20.48 -12.09 -12.40
N GLY A 216 20.71 -12.78 -13.53
CA GLY A 216 21.63 -13.93 -13.62
C GLY A 216 21.05 -15.23 -13.09
N LYS A 217 19.76 -15.29 -12.72
CA LYS A 217 19.13 -16.55 -12.31
C LYS A 217 18.89 -17.43 -13.53
N GLU A 218 19.34 -18.68 -13.46
CA GLU A 218 19.13 -19.69 -14.51
C GLU A 218 17.64 -20.04 -14.66
N GLY A 219 17.20 -20.20 -15.91
CA GLY A 219 15.93 -20.83 -16.25
C GLY A 219 14.68 -20.03 -15.89
N ARG A 220 14.79 -18.69 -15.80
CA ARG A 220 13.62 -17.81 -15.60
C ARG A 220 12.58 -17.99 -16.70
N SER A 221 13.01 -18.23 -17.93
CA SER A 221 12.13 -18.49 -19.08
C SER A 221 11.28 -19.75 -18.97
N LYS A 222 11.69 -20.67 -18.09
CA LYS A 222 11.05 -21.97 -17.87
C LYS A 222 10.20 -22.02 -16.59
N LEU A 223 10.11 -20.91 -15.85
CA LEU A 223 9.34 -20.86 -14.60
C LEU A 223 7.86 -21.12 -14.85
N GLN A 224 7.32 -22.04 -14.06
CA GLN A 224 5.89 -22.33 -14.01
C GLN A 224 5.39 -22.06 -12.61
N PHE A 225 4.23 -21.40 -12.52
CA PHE A 225 3.52 -21.14 -11.28
C PHE A 225 2.06 -21.54 -11.48
N PRO A 226 1.36 -22.03 -10.44
CA PRO A 226 -0.08 -22.22 -10.52
C PRO A 226 -0.76 -20.93 -11.00
N PRO A 227 -1.73 -21.00 -11.92
CA PRO A 227 -2.35 -19.81 -12.53
C PRO A 227 -3.21 -18.99 -11.56
N ASP A 228 -3.30 -19.43 -10.30
CA ASP A 228 -4.17 -18.96 -9.21
C ASP A 228 -3.76 -17.63 -8.57
N GLY A 229 -3.10 -16.74 -9.31
CA GLY A 229 -2.64 -15.46 -8.79
C GLY A 229 -1.36 -14.97 -9.45
N PRO A 230 -0.87 -13.76 -9.09
CA PRO A 230 0.27 -13.13 -9.72
C PRO A 230 1.57 -13.94 -9.58
N GLY A 231 2.42 -13.87 -10.60
CA GLY A 231 3.75 -14.50 -10.59
C GLY A 231 4.50 -14.28 -11.89
N ALA A 232 5.83 -14.35 -11.84
CA ALA A 232 6.72 -14.02 -12.96
C ALA A 232 6.76 -15.06 -14.11
N ARG A 233 5.59 -15.44 -14.66
CA ARG A 233 5.48 -16.37 -15.80
C ARG A 233 5.73 -15.64 -17.12
N GLY A 234 6.49 -16.28 -18.02
CA GLY A 234 6.75 -15.73 -19.36
C GLY A 234 7.88 -14.71 -19.39
N GLN A 235 8.73 -14.67 -18.37
CA GLN A 235 9.95 -13.85 -18.37
C GLN A 235 10.99 -14.40 -19.35
N GLU A 236 11.96 -13.57 -19.72
CA GLU A 236 13.15 -13.97 -20.46
C GLU A 236 14.31 -14.35 -19.51
N ASP A 237 15.18 -15.26 -19.96
CA ASP A 237 16.44 -15.52 -19.28
C ASP A 237 17.34 -14.27 -19.30
N THR A 238 18.31 -14.21 -18.39
CA THR A 238 19.25 -13.08 -18.37
C THR A 238 20.11 -13.14 -19.61
N ILE A 239 20.03 -12.12 -20.48
CA ILE A 239 20.65 -12.15 -21.80
C ILE A 239 22.18 -12.29 -21.68
N GLU A 240 22.78 -11.62 -20.69
CA GLU A 240 24.22 -11.63 -20.38
C GLU A 240 24.71 -12.92 -19.71
N GLY A 241 23.80 -13.84 -19.37
CA GLY A 241 24.11 -15.17 -18.86
C GLY A 241 23.85 -15.35 -17.37
N ASP A 242 23.98 -16.60 -16.94
CA ASP A 242 23.64 -17.05 -15.60
C ASP A 242 24.81 -16.86 -14.62
N LEU A 243 24.47 -16.75 -13.34
CA LEU A 243 25.39 -16.65 -12.22
C LEU A 243 25.28 -17.90 -11.33
N PRO A 244 26.41 -18.38 -10.77
CA PRO A 244 26.37 -19.44 -9.75
C PRO A 244 25.51 -19.04 -8.54
N GLU A 245 24.84 -20.00 -7.89
CA GLU A 245 23.92 -19.73 -6.78
C GLU A 245 24.61 -19.00 -5.61
N GLU A 246 25.88 -19.30 -5.32
CA GLU A 246 26.63 -18.60 -4.28
C GLU A 246 26.84 -17.11 -4.60
N VAL A 247 26.92 -16.76 -5.88
CA VAL A 247 26.98 -15.37 -6.34
C VAL A 247 25.59 -14.73 -6.27
N LEU A 248 24.53 -15.45 -6.64
CA LEU A 248 23.15 -14.97 -6.50
C LEU A 248 22.82 -14.66 -5.02
N VAL A 249 23.22 -15.53 -4.09
CA VAL A 249 23.08 -15.29 -2.64
C VAL A 249 23.86 -14.05 -2.20
N GLN A 250 25.10 -13.87 -2.67
CA GLN A 250 25.91 -12.67 -2.37
C GLN A 250 25.30 -11.40 -2.96
N ASN A 251 24.64 -11.50 -4.11
CA ASN A 251 24.00 -10.40 -4.84
C ASN A 251 22.54 -10.14 -4.42
N ARG A 252 22.07 -10.63 -3.26
CA ARG A 252 20.73 -10.33 -2.75
C ARG A 252 20.67 -10.01 -1.27
N LYS A 253 19.67 -9.20 -0.90
CA LYS A 253 19.20 -8.98 0.47
C LYS A 253 17.82 -9.60 0.60
N ASP A 254 17.71 -10.67 1.38
CA ASP A 254 16.48 -11.44 1.48
C ASP A 254 15.48 -10.76 2.43
N GLN A 255 14.45 -10.16 1.86
CA GLN A 255 13.45 -9.46 2.67
C GLN A 255 12.69 -10.37 3.62
N THR A 256 12.54 -11.66 3.34
CA THR A 256 11.85 -12.57 4.26
C THR A 256 12.65 -12.76 5.54
N LEU A 257 13.98 -12.80 5.44
CA LEU A 257 14.89 -12.89 6.58
C LEU A 257 15.11 -11.52 7.23
N ASP A 258 15.30 -10.47 6.44
CA ASP A 258 15.58 -9.14 6.96
C ASP A 258 14.41 -8.61 7.81
N ASN A 259 13.15 -8.80 7.41
CA ASN A 259 12.00 -8.35 8.21
C ASN A 259 11.78 -9.18 9.49
N VAL A 260 12.25 -10.43 9.53
CA VAL A 260 12.25 -11.25 10.74
C VAL A 260 13.35 -10.79 11.71
N ASN A 261 14.55 -10.52 11.17
CA ASN A 261 15.73 -10.17 11.96
C ASN A 261 15.70 -8.73 12.48
N ASN A 262 15.01 -7.82 11.78
CA ASN A 262 14.88 -6.42 12.16
C ASN A 262 13.47 -6.17 12.68
N LYS A 263 13.38 -5.62 13.89
CA LYS A 263 12.13 -5.45 14.65
C LYS A 263 11.74 -4.00 14.84
N PHE A 264 12.71 -3.08 14.87
CA PHE A 264 12.49 -1.69 15.26
C PHE A 264 12.86 -0.75 14.13
N ARG A 265 12.21 0.41 14.07
CA ARG A 265 12.41 1.36 12.96
C ARG A 265 13.83 1.93 12.91
N ASP A 266 14.50 2.01 14.05
CA ASP A 266 15.90 2.43 14.19
C ASP A 266 16.92 1.33 13.83
N ASP A 267 16.51 0.09 13.60
CA ASP A 267 17.39 -0.92 13.03
C ASP A 267 17.89 -0.45 11.66
N ASP A 268 19.19 -0.63 11.38
CA ASP A 268 19.85 -0.19 10.13
C ASP A 268 19.07 -0.58 8.86
N TYR A 269 18.41 -1.74 8.88
CA TYR A 269 17.57 -2.20 7.77
C TYR A 269 16.38 -1.27 7.47
N TYR A 270 15.65 -0.81 8.48
CA TYR A 270 14.49 0.06 8.28
C TYR A 270 14.91 1.52 8.17
N SER A 271 15.79 1.98 9.06
CA SER A 271 16.25 3.37 9.08
C SER A 271 16.92 3.80 7.78
N SER A 272 17.63 2.88 7.10
CA SER A 272 18.22 3.13 5.77
C SER A 272 17.21 3.37 4.65
N LYS A 273 15.91 3.09 4.86
CA LYS A 273 14.84 3.24 3.87
C LYS A 273 13.96 4.47 4.12
N GLU A 274 14.25 5.23 5.17
CA GLU A 274 13.49 6.41 5.57
C GLU A 274 13.76 7.61 4.65
N TYR A 275 12.73 8.42 4.46
CA TYR A 275 12.73 9.64 3.66
C TYR A 275 11.61 10.56 4.18
N ASN A 276 11.71 11.87 3.92
CA ASN A 276 10.69 12.81 4.38
C ASN A 276 9.64 13.01 3.30
N LEU A 277 8.37 12.77 3.63
CA LEU A 277 7.26 13.06 2.73
C LEU A 277 7.11 14.56 2.47
N GLU A 278 7.48 15.41 3.44
CA GLU A 278 7.44 16.86 3.28
C GLU A 278 8.37 17.37 2.16
N ASP A 279 9.36 16.57 1.72
CA ASP A 279 10.22 16.95 0.60
C ASP A 279 9.53 16.81 -0.78
N ILE A 280 8.33 16.25 -0.85
CA ILE A 280 7.59 16.08 -2.10
C ILE A 280 6.85 17.37 -2.45
N GLU A 281 7.33 18.08 -3.47
CA GLU A 281 6.79 19.38 -3.91
C GLU A 281 6.07 19.32 -5.27
N VAL A 282 6.34 18.29 -6.06
CA VAL A 282 5.71 18.12 -7.38
C VAL A 282 4.20 17.87 -7.25
N PRO A 283 3.39 18.30 -8.24
CA PRO A 283 1.98 17.94 -8.31
C PRO A 283 1.74 16.45 -8.09
N MET A 284 0.73 16.11 -7.29
CA MET A 284 0.42 14.72 -6.97
C MET A 284 -1.09 14.41 -6.93
N LEU A 285 -1.45 13.25 -7.46
CA LEU A 285 -2.76 12.63 -7.27
C LEU A 285 -2.58 11.29 -6.54
N SER A 286 -2.78 11.29 -5.22
CA SER A 286 -2.76 10.07 -4.41
C SER A 286 -4.08 9.34 -4.56
N VAL A 287 -4.05 8.10 -5.06
CA VAL A 287 -5.27 7.28 -5.19
C VAL A 287 -5.24 6.19 -4.13
N ALA A 288 -6.11 6.33 -3.14
CA ALA A 288 -6.30 5.39 -2.04
C ALA A 288 -7.48 4.47 -2.34
N ASN A 289 -7.43 3.22 -1.90
CA ASN A 289 -8.54 2.28 -2.04
C ASN A 289 -9.06 1.85 -0.68
N TRP A 290 -10.37 1.99 -0.45
CA TRP A 290 -11.01 1.56 0.80
C TRP A 290 -10.86 0.06 1.07
N GLY A 291 -10.61 -0.74 0.01
CA GLY A 291 -10.28 -2.16 0.07
C GLY A 291 -8.87 -2.48 0.55
N GLY A 292 -7.96 -1.49 0.50
CA GLY A 292 -6.53 -1.66 0.79
C GLY A 292 -6.17 -1.67 2.27
N ILE A 293 -7.02 -2.22 3.15
CA ILE A 293 -6.98 -2.08 4.62
C ILE A 293 -5.79 -2.78 5.32
N LEU A 294 -4.87 -3.39 4.55
CA LEU A 294 -3.75 -4.21 5.05
C LEU A 294 -2.41 -3.90 4.38
N LEU A 295 -2.38 -2.93 3.46
CA LEU A 295 -1.15 -2.54 2.78
C LEU A 295 -1.11 -1.05 2.40
N HIS A 296 -1.86 -0.64 1.39
CA HIS A 296 -1.61 0.67 0.74
C HIS A 296 -2.45 1.83 1.26
N LEU A 297 -3.65 1.57 1.79
CA LEU A 297 -4.61 2.62 2.15
C LEU A 297 -4.01 3.66 3.10
N ARG A 298 -3.34 3.21 4.16
CA ARG A 298 -2.66 4.10 5.10
C ARG A 298 -1.60 4.95 4.38
N GLY A 299 -0.75 4.33 3.58
CA GLY A 299 0.34 5.01 2.88
C GLY A 299 -0.11 6.12 1.92
N ASN A 300 -1.19 5.91 1.17
CA ASN A 300 -1.72 6.95 0.29
C ASN A 300 -2.27 8.16 1.05
N VAL A 301 -2.97 7.91 2.16
CA VAL A 301 -3.49 8.97 3.04
C VAL A 301 -2.35 9.75 3.66
N GLU A 302 -1.28 9.06 4.08
CA GLU A 302 -0.09 9.70 4.65
C GLU A 302 0.74 10.49 3.65
N GLY A 303 0.96 9.92 2.46
CA GLY A 303 1.65 10.61 1.37
C GLY A 303 0.96 11.93 1.04
N TYR A 304 -0.38 11.93 0.91
CA TYR A 304 -1.14 13.17 0.72
C TYR A 304 -1.04 14.13 1.91
N THR A 305 -1.21 13.61 3.13
CA THR A 305 -1.26 14.45 4.33
C THR A 305 0.04 15.24 4.51
N HIS A 306 1.19 14.59 4.34
CA HIS A 306 2.50 15.18 4.65
C HIS A 306 3.25 15.78 3.47
N ALA A 307 2.91 15.45 2.23
CA ALA A 307 3.56 16.09 1.08
C ALA A 307 3.36 17.61 1.09
N SER A 308 4.43 18.36 0.78
CA SER A 308 4.43 19.83 0.69
C SER A 308 3.95 20.36 -0.66
N SER A 309 3.54 19.47 -1.56
CA SER A 309 3.03 19.82 -2.88
C SER A 309 1.86 20.81 -2.80
N LYS A 310 1.95 21.87 -3.60
CA LYS A 310 0.90 22.89 -3.74
C LYS A 310 -0.33 22.35 -4.45
N PHE A 311 -0.14 21.37 -5.33
CA PHE A 311 -1.18 20.72 -6.12
C PHE A 311 -1.26 19.25 -5.71
N LYS A 312 -1.88 18.99 -4.56
CA LYS A 312 -2.08 17.64 -4.05
C LYS A 312 -3.55 17.28 -3.96
N TYR A 313 -3.86 16.09 -4.45
CA TYR A 313 -5.22 15.55 -4.50
C TYR A 313 -5.24 14.16 -3.89
N LEU A 314 -6.28 13.84 -3.13
CA LEU A 314 -6.54 12.53 -2.55
C LEU A 314 -7.85 11.99 -3.09
N ARG A 315 -7.80 10.87 -3.80
CA ARG A 315 -8.97 10.22 -4.37
C ARG A 315 -9.13 8.85 -3.72
N PHE A 316 -10.28 8.61 -3.10
CA PHE A 316 -10.64 7.29 -2.60
C PHE A 316 -11.50 6.55 -3.61
N ILE A 317 -11.11 5.31 -3.91
CA ILE A 317 -11.81 4.39 -4.79
C ILE A 317 -12.23 3.11 -4.05
N THR A 318 -12.97 2.26 -4.75
CA THR A 318 -13.26 0.87 -4.37
C THR A 318 -12.87 -0.04 -5.54
N GLY A 319 -12.92 -1.35 -5.31
CA GLY A 319 -12.62 -2.38 -6.29
C GLY A 319 -11.34 -3.13 -5.94
N ARG A 320 -11.01 -4.12 -6.77
CA ARG A 320 -9.74 -4.86 -6.65
C ARG A 320 -8.55 -3.92 -6.82
N HIS A 321 -7.39 -4.33 -6.36
CA HIS A 321 -6.18 -3.53 -6.44
C HIS A 321 -5.71 -3.23 -7.87
N ASP A 322 -5.98 -4.14 -8.80
CA ASP A 322 -5.39 -4.21 -10.14
C ASP A 322 -6.28 -3.63 -11.24
N LEU A 323 -7.60 -3.74 -11.12
CA LEU A 323 -8.54 -3.38 -12.20
C LEU A 323 -8.92 -1.90 -12.29
N PRO A 324 -9.22 -1.17 -11.18
CA PRO A 324 -9.66 0.21 -11.23
C PRO A 324 -8.68 1.15 -11.90
N PHE A 325 -7.39 0.85 -11.84
CA PHE A 325 -6.34 1.58 -12.53
C PHE A 325 -6.56 1.64 -14.06
N TYR A 326 -7.18 0.62 -14.64
CA TYR A 326 -7.43 0.51 -16.08
C TYR A 326 -8.87 0.86 -16.48
N TYR A 327 -9.77 1.15 -15.54
CA TYR A 327 -11.15 1.49 -15.89
C TYR A 327 -11.20 2.82 -16.66
N PRO A 328 -11.99 2.92 -17.75
CA PRO A 328 -11.97 4.10 -18.62
C PRO A 328 -12.12 5.42 -17.86
N GLN A 329 -13.07 5.52 -16.94
CA GLN A 329 -13.30 6.72 -16.15
C GLN A 329 -12.12 7.10 -15.24
N GLU A 330 -11.37 6.13 -14.75
CA GLU A 330 -10.22 6.35 -13.88
C GLU A 330 -8.96 6.68 -14.69
N VAL A 331 -8.79 6.07 -15.88
CA VAL A 331 -7.75 6.43 -16.84
C VAL A 331 -7.94 7.85 -17.37
N GLU A 332 -9.18 8.28 -17.62
CA GLU A 332 -9.45 9.68 -17.98
C GLU A 332 -9.05 10.67 -16.87
N VAL A 333 -9.21 10.31 -15.59
CA VAL A 333 -8.72 11.13 -14.47
C VAL A 333 -7.18 11.20 -14.48
N GLN A 334 -6.51 10.06 -14.64
CA GLN A 334 -5.04 10.01 -14.74
C GLN A 334 -4.53 10.87 -15.88
N LYS A 335 -5.14 10.72 -17.07
CA LYS A 335 -4.78 11.46 -18.27
C LYS A 335 -5.05 12.95 -18.14
N SER A 336 -6.20 13.34 -17.60
CA SER A 336 -6.56 14.74 -17.34
C SER A 336 -5.53 15.41 -16.44
N PHE A 337 -5.15 14.76 -15.33
CA PHE A 337 -4.12 15.26 -14.41
C PHE A 337 -2.76 15.39 -15.09
N PHE A 338 -2.31 14.37 -15.82
CA PHE A 338 -1.03 14.43 -16.52
C PHE A 338 -1.01 15.43 -17.67
N ASN A 339 -2.10 15.58 -18.42
CA ASN A 339 -2.17 16.59 -19.48
C ASN A 339 -1.96 18.00 -18.88
N ALA A 340 -2.52 18.29 -17.71
CA ALA A 340 -2.34 19.57 -17.05
C ALA A 340 -0.87 19.89 -16.74
N PHE A 341 -0.13 18.94 -16.15
CA PHE A 341 1.24 19.21 -15.67
C PHE A 341 2.34 18.85 -16.68
N LEU A 342 2.10 17.85 -17.54
CA LEU A 342 3.09 17.34 -18.50
C LEU A 342 2.92 17.93 -19.91
N LYS A 343 1.72 18.38 -20.29
CA LYS A 343 1.43 18.97 -21.60
C LYS A 343 0.97 20.43 -21.54
N ASP A 344 0.81 21.00 -20.35
CA ASP A 344 0.23 22.33 -20.15
C ASP A 344 -1.20 22.45 -20.74
N GLN A 345 -1.96 21.36 -20.68
CA GLN A 345 -3.33 21.22 -21.17
C GLN A 345 -4.26 20.90 -20.00
N ASP A 346 -4.82 21.94 -19.39
CA ASP A 346 -5.58 21.83 -18.14
C ASP A 346 -7.04 22.26 -18.28
N ASP A 347 -7.85 21.41 -18.92
CA ASP A 347 -9.28 21.69 -19.13
C ASP A 347 -10.10 21.56 -17.83
N TYR A 348 -9.61 20.78 -16.87
CA TYR A 348 -10.30 20.50 -15.60
C TYR A 348 -9.95 21.51 -14.50
N GLY A 349 -8.73 22.05 -14.53
CA GLY A 349 -8.25 23.07 -13.59
C GLY A 349 -7.32 22.53 -12.49
N TRP A 350 -6.64 21.40 -12.71
CA TRP A 350 -5.69 20.81 -11.76
C TRP A 350 -4.56 21.77 -11.36
N SER A 351 -4.11 22.61 -12.29
CA SER A 351 -3.02 23.57 -12.08
C SER A 351 -3.49 24.92 -11.54
N VAL A 352 -4.80 25.07 -11.27
CA VAL A 352 -5.40 26.30 -10.77
C VAL A 352 -5.75 26.13 -9.28
N PRO A 353 -5.06 26.83 -8.35
CA PRO A 353 -5.31 26.69 -6.91
C PRO A 353 -6.79 26.88 -6.54
N GLY A 354 -7.35 25.92 -5.82
CA GLY A 354 -8.74 25.95 -5.36
C GLY A 354 -9.81 25.64 -6.42
N LYS A 355 -9.42 25.36 -7.67
CA LYS A 355 -10.38 25.04 -8.75
C LYS A 355 -10.90 23.61 -8.66
N VAL A 356 -10.05 22.67 -8.27
CA VAL A 356 -10.39 21.26 -8.07
C VAL A 356 -10.41 20.97 -6.57
N ALA A 357 -11.42 20.23 -6.11
CA ALA A 357 -11.51 19.78 -4.73
C ALA A 357 -10.28 18.91 -4.35
N PRO A 358 -9.57 19.20 -3.24
CA PRO A 358 -8.39 18.42 -2.85
C PRO A 358 -8.69 16.97 -2.49
N VAL A 359 -9.95 16.62 -2.17
CA VAL A 359 -10.33 15.27 -1.77
C VAL A 359 -11.59 14.82 -2.53
N THR A 360 -11.55 13.61 -3.08
CA THR A 360 -12.74 12.92 -3.61
C THR A 360 -12.93 11.60 -2.87
N LEU A 361 -14.11 11.40 -2.29
CA LEU A 361 -14.50 10.20 -1.56
C LEU A 361 -15.37 9.30 -2.43
N THR A 362 -15.27 7.99 -2.23
CA THR A 362 -16.32 7.03 -2.62
C THR A 362 -17.10 6.65 -1.36
N LEU A 363 -18.40 6.93 -1.32
CA LEU A 363 -19.25 6.70 -0.15
C LEU A 363 -19.83 5.29 -0.18
N ARG A 364 -19.34 4.42 0.70
CA ARG A 364 -19.80 3.04 0.88
C ARG A 364 -21.12 3.03 1.65
N LYS A 365 -22.23 3.09 0.92
CA LYS A 365 -23.61 3.03 1.42
C LYS A 365 -24.32 1.80 0.88
N GLY A 366 -25.01 1.08 1.76
CA GLY A 366 -25.74 -0.13 1.41
C GLY A 366 -24.86 -1.37 1.23
N ASN A 367 -25.50 -2.49 0.90
CA ASN A 367 -24.86 -3.79 0.71
C ASN A 367 -24.87 -4.18 -0.78
N VAL A 368 -23.90 -3.69 -1.55
CA VAL A 368 -23.78 -3.96 -2.99
C VAL A 368 -22.99 -5.24 -3.30
N GLY A 369 -22.49 -5.93 -2.27
CA GLY A 369 -21.58 -7.07 -2.40
C GLY A 369 -20.11 -6.67 -2.47
N PHE A 370 -19.28 -7.62 -2.90
CA PHE A 370 -17.84 -7.49 -3.05
C PHE A 370 -17.40 -8.19 -4.34
N ASN A 371 -16.28 -7.75 -4.91
CA ASN A 371 -15.74 -8.20 -6.18
C ASN A 371 -16.74 -8.08 -7.35
N ASP A 372 -17.56 -7.03 -7.33
CA ASP A 372 -18.56 -6.73 -8.36
C ASP A 372 -18.42 -5.25 -8.77
N ALA A 373 -17.63 -5.01 -9.81
CA ALA A 373 -17.34 -3.66 -10.29
C ALA A 373 -18.58 -2.92 -10.82
N GLU A 374 -19.60 -3.64 -11.31
CA GLU A 374 -20.85 -3.03 -11.78
C GLU A 374 -21.72 -2.60 -10.60
N ALA A 375 -21.88 -3.46 -9.59
CA ALA A 375 -22.64 -3.13 -8.39
C ALA A 375 -22.00 -1.99 -7.58
N GLU A 376 -20.67 -1.93 -7.51
CA GLU A 376 -19.94 -0.86 -6.81
C GLU A 376 -20.13 0.54 -7.45
N LYS A 377 -20.58 0.65 -8.71
CA LYS A 377 -20.94 1.95 -9.32
C LYS A 377 -22.09 2.64 -8.59
N ALA A 378 -22.87 1.92 -7.80
CA ALA A 378 -23.92 2.51 -6.96
C ALA A 378 -23.34 3.41 -5.85
N TYR A 379 -22.06 3.26 -5.49
CA TYR A 379 -21.42 4.13 -4.51
C TYR A 379 -21.22 5.54 -5.06
N GLN A 380 -21.81 6.50 -4.36
CA GLN A 380 -21.74 7.91 -4.75
C GLN A 380 -20.35 8.47 -4.49
N LYS A 381 -19.90 9.35 -5.39
CA LYS A 381 -18.68 10.15 -5.18
C LYS A 381 -19.04 11.46 -4.48
N ARG A 382 -18.17 11.93 -3.58
CA ARG A 382 -18.33 13.24 -2.94
C ARG A 382 -17.00 13.98 -2.84
N GLU A 383 -17.02 15.26 -3.17
CA GLU A 383 -15.88 16.15 -3.03
C GLU A 383 -15.82 16.80 -1.64
N GLU A 384 -14.60 16.97 -1.12
CA GLU A 384 -14.29 17.65 0.14
C GLU A 384 -13.08 18.59 0.00
N GLU A 385 -13.07 19.64 0.82
CA GLU A 385 -12.04 20.68 0.79
C GLU A 385 -10.71 20.26 1.43
N ALA A 386 -10.72 19.24 2.29
CA ALA A 386 -9.53 18.77 3.00
C ALA A 386 -9.70 17.34 3.55
N TRP A 387 -8.57 16.73 3.86
CA TRP A 387 -8.48 15.52 4.68
C TRP A 387 -7.57 15.77 5.90
N PRO A 388 -7.99 15.41 7.13
CA PRO A 388 -9.34 14.96 7.50
C PRO A 388 -10.42 16.00 7.16
N ILE A 389 -11.67 15.55 7.05
CA ILE A 389 -12.79 16.44 6.69
C ILE A 389 -12.98 17.47 7.82
N PRO A 390 -12.99 18.80 7.58
CA PRO A 390 -12.99 19.80 8.65
C PRO A 390 -14.17 19.71 9.61
N ARG A 391 -15.35 19.30 9.13
CA ARG A 391 -16.56 19.13 9.95
C ARG A 391 -16.63 17.80 10.72
N THR A 392 -15.57 16.99 10.72
CA THR A 392 -15.54 15.70 11.43
C THR A 392 -15.76 15.89 12.93
N GLN A 393 -16.71 15.14 13.50
CA GLN A 393 -16.95 15.03 14.93
C GLN A 393 -16.38 13.71 15.43
N TYR A 394 -15.24 13.77 16.12
CA TYR A 394 -14.63 12.59 16.73
C TYR A 394 -15.39 12.21 18.01
N THR A 395 -16.28 11.23 17.89
CA THR A 395 -17.21 10.82 18.94
C THR A 395 -16.77 9.53 19.59
N LYS A 396 -16.67 9.53 20.93
CA LYS A 396 -16.37 8.31 21.70
C LYS A 396 -17.60 7.40 21.73
N TRP A 397 -17.40 6.15 21.35
CA TRP A 397 -18.35 5.07 21.54
C TRP A 397 -17.76 4.06 22.52
N TYR A 398 -18.36 3.95 23.68
CA TYR A 398 -17.89 3.17 24.81
C TYR A 398 -18.22 1.69 24.65
N LEU A 399 -17.28 0.87 25.09
CA LEU A 399 -17.43 -0.57 25.25
C LEU A 399 -17.90 -0.85 26.67
N THR A 400 -18.71 -1.89 26.84
CA THR A 400 -19.28 -2.26 28.14
C THR A 400 -19.03 -3.73 28.47
N PRO A 401 -19.01 -4.15 29.75
CA PRO A 401 -18.73 -5.53 30.15
C PRO A 401 -19.80 -6.56 29.75
N ASP A 402 -20.96 -6.09 29.31
CA ASP A 402 -22.07 -6.83 28.72
C ASP A 402 -22.03 -6.82 27.18
N GLN A 403 -20.91 -6.39 26.60
CA GLN A 403 -20.62 -6.44 25.16
C GLN A 403 -21.47 -5.49 24.30
N ALA A 404 -21.95 -4.38 24.88
CA ALA A 404 -22.54 -3.28 24.12
C ALA A 404 -21.48 -2.26 23.65
N PHE A 405 -21.75 -1.63 22.51
CA PHE A 405 -20.98 -0.54 21.91
C PHE A 405 -21.87 0.71 21.76
N THR A 406 -21.68 1.72 22.62
CA THR A 406 -22.68 2.78 22.83
C THR A 406 -22.06 4.18 22.87
N PRO A 407 -22.72 5.22 22.32
CA PRO A 407 -22.23 6.60 22.45
C PRO A 407 -22.36 7.15 23.89
N SER A 408 -23.11 6.47 24.76
CA SER A 408 -23.31 6.91 26.16
C SER A 408 -22.20 6.37 27.06
N GLN A 409 -21.58 7.24 27.85
CA GLN A 409 -20.57 6.81 28.83
C GLN A 409 -21.23 5.92 29.90
N PRO A 410 -20.75 4.68 30.10
CA PRO A 410 -21.36 3.75 31.03
C PRO A 410 -20.93 4.04 32.47
N THR A 411 -21.87 3.90 33.41
CA THR A 411 -21.55 3.75 34.84
C THR A 411 -21.26 2.28 35.12
N THR A 412 -19.99 1.90 35.06
CA THR A 412 -19.60 0.49 34.98
C THR A 412 -19.12 -0.07 36.31
N ALA A 413 -19.64 -1.23 36.71
CA ALA A 413 -19.03 -2.01 37.79
C ALA A 413 -17.69 -2.61 37.34
N SER A 414 -16.74 -2.73 38.27
CA SER A 414 -15.43 -3.31 37.99
C SER A 414 -15.58 -4.75 37.46
N LYS A 415 -15.21 -5.00 36.19
CA LYS A 415 -15.29 -6.32 35.56
C LYS A 415 -14.24 -6.43 34.45
N ALA A 416 -13.75 -7.65 34.22
CA ALA A 416 -12.93 -7.96 33.06
C ALA A 416 -13.71 -8.84 32.07
N VAL A 417 -13.44 -8.65 30.77
CA VAL A 417 -13.88 -9.55 29.71
C VAL A 417 -12.63 -10.16 29.08
N SER A 418 -12.55 -11.48 29.07
CA SER A 418 -11.31 -12.20 28.75
C SER A 418 -11.47 -13.11 27.53
N TYR A 419 -10.37 -13.33 26.81
CA TYR A 419 -10.29 -14.22 25.66
C TYR A 419 -8.90 -14.87 25.58
N PRO A 420 -8.76 -16.10 25.05
CA PRO A 420 -7.45 -16.70 24.84
C PRO A 420 -6.56 -15.81 23.96
N ALA A 421 -5.30 -15.63 24.35
CA ALA A 421 -4.39 -14.66 23.75
C ALA A 421 -3.85 -15.05 22.35
N LEU A 422 -3.94 -16.33 22.00
CA LEU A 422 -3.58 -16.85 20.68
C LEU A 422 -4.79 -17.42 19.94
N GLY A 423 -4.81 -17.18 18.64
CA GLY A 423 -5.79 -17.71 17.68
C GLY A 423 -5.28 -17.50 16.25
N ASN A 424 -6.06 -17.97 15.29
CA ASN A 424 -5.74 -17.85 13.87
C ASN A 424 -7.02 -17.74 13.04
N LEU A 425 -6.90 -17.51 11.74
CA LEU A 425 -8.07 -17.33 10.84
C LEU A 425 -9.10 -18.48 10.88
N LYS A 426 -8.69 -19.71 11.20
CA LYS A 426 -9.58 -20.88 11.26
C LYS A 426 -10.24 -21.05 12.63
N ASP A 427 -9.59 -20.55 13.67
CA ASP A 427 -10.07 -20.59 15.05
C ASP A 427 -9.80 -19.26 15.75
N PRO A 428 -10.48 -18.17 15.33
CA PRO A 428 -10.28 -16.87 15.93
C PRO A 428 -10.86 -16.88 17.35
N LYS A 429 -10.14 -16.30 18.30
CA LYS A 429 -10.67 -16.02 19.64
C LYS A 429 -10.87 -14.53 19.73
N SER A 430 -12.10 -14.10 20.01
CA SER A 430 -12.41 -12.68 20.05
C SER A 430 -13.51 -12.34 21.06
N VAL A 431 -13.53 -11.08 21.43
CA VAL A 431 -14.65 -10.42 22.12
C VAL A 431 -15.23 -9.42 21.14
N GLN A 432 -16.55 -9.42 20.98
CA GLN A 432 -17.27 -8.52 20.09
C GLN A 432 -18.16 -7.61 20.90
N PHE A 433 -18.19 -6.32 20.56
CA PHE A 433 -19.05 -5.31 21.14
C PHE A 433 -19.96 -4.77 20.04
N THR A 434 -21.27 -4.85 20.24
CA THR A 434 -22.25 -4.55 19.20
C THR A 434 -23.06 -3.31 19.56
N SER A 435 -23.27 -2.42 18.60
CA SER A 435 -24.13 -1.26 18.80
C SER A 435 -25.61 -1.63 18.84
N ALA A 436 -26.41 -0.78 19.46
CA ALA A 436 -27.83 -0.71 19.12
C ALA A 436 -27.98 -0.40 17.61
N PRO A 437 -29.10 -0.78 16.98
CA PRO A 437 -29.44 -0.29 15.64
C PRO A 437 -29.37 1.24 15.61
N PHE A 438 -28.71 1.80 14.60
CA PHE A 438 -28.66 3.23 14.40
C PHE A 438 -30.07 3.78 14.15
N GLU A 439 -30.45 4.84 14.85
CA GLU A 439 -31.80 5.44 14.76
C GLU A 439 -31.99 6.27 13.48
N GLU A 440 -30.88 6.78 12.94
CA GLU A 440 -30.78 7.58 11.74
C GLU A 440 -29.55 7.19 10.92
N GLU A 441 -29.53 7.60 9.66
CA GLU A 441 -28.37 7.41 8.79
C GLU A 441 -27.17 8.18 9.36
N THR A 442 -26.04 7.48 9.55
CA THR A 442 -24.83 8.08 10.12
C THR A 442 -23.63 7.75 9.26
N GLU A 443 -22.90 8.79 8.86
CA GLU A 443 -21.64 8.63 8.14
C GLU A 443 -20.46 8.58 9.11
N VAL A 444 -19.61 7.56 8.93
CA VAL A 444 -18.31 7.43 9.59
C VAL A 444 -17.22 7.52 8.51
N THR A 445 -16.49 8.64 8.46
CA THR A 445 -15.41 8.85 7.47
C THR A 445 -14.20 9.51 8.11
N GLY A 446 -13.06 8.83 8.13
CA GLY A 446 -11.84 9.37 8.70
C GLY A 446 -10.99 8.32 9.39
N HIS A 447 -10.05 8.78 10.22
CA HIS A 447 -9.23 7.95 11.08
C HIS A 447 -10.02 7.48 12.31
N VAL A 448 -9.80 6.23 12.72
CA VAL A 448 -10.44 5.61 13.88
C VAL A 448 -9.35 5.24 14.89
N THR A 449 -9.65 5.35 16.19
CA THR A 449 -8.73 4.93 17.26
C THR A 449 -9.51 4.23 18.36
N ALA A 450 -8.99 3.10 18.86
CA ALA A 450 -9.56 2.40 20.00
C ALA A 450 -8.70 2.60 21.26
N HIS A 451 -9.33 3.05 22.33
CA HIS A 451 -8.73 3.21 23.65
C HIS A 451 -9.14 2.02 24.52
N LEU A 452 -8.16 1.23 24.98
CA LEU A 452 -8.38 -0.04 25.67
C LEU A 452 -7.52 -0.15 26.93
N ASN A 453 -8.06 -0.77 27.98
CA ASN A 453 -7.37 -1.12 29.22
C ASN A 453 -7.18 -2.63 29.26
N VAL A 454 -5.94 -3.10 29.04
CA VAL A 454 -5.67 -4.52 28.75
C VAL A 454 -4.64 -5.11 29.69
N SER A 455 -4.76 -6.42 29.98
CA SER A 455 -3.72 -7.19 30.67
C SER A 455 -3.56 -8.58 30.05
N ALA A 456 -2.44 -9.22 30.35
CA ALA A 456 -2.17 -10.62 30.02
C ALA A 456 -2.04 -11.48 31.29
N THR A 457 -2.57 -12.69 31.23
CA THR A 457 -2.32 -13.79 32.16
C THR A 457 -1.66 -14.91 31.37
N PRO A 458 -0.32 -14.99 31.34
CA PRO A 458 0.40 -15.96 30.51
C PRO A 458 0.25 -17.39 31.03
N ASP A 459 0.35 -18.37 30.13
CA ASP A 459 0.34 -19.80 30.49
C ASP A 459 1.61 -20.26 31.22
N ASN A 460 2.68 -19.46 31.16
CA ASN A 460 3.97 -19.74 31.78
C ASN A 460 4.55 -18.51 32.49
N SER A 461 5.58 -18.72 33.33
CA SER A 461 6.20 -17.65 34.13
C SER A 461 7.30 -16.86 33.41
N GLY A 462 7.41 -16.99 32.09
CA GLY A 462 8.40 -16.27 31.27
C GLY A 462 7.99 -14.83 30.95
N GLU A 463 8.72 -14.22 30.01
CA GLU A 463 8.33 -12.93 29.44
C GLU A 463 6.96 -13.03 28.76
N THR A 464 6.15 -11.97 28.86
CA THR A 464 4.84 -11.90 28.22
C THR A 464 4.65 -10.58 27.48
N ASP A 465 3.72 -10.56 26.53
CA ASP A 465 3.30 -9.39 25.78
C ASP A 465 1.90 -9.61 25.22
N ILE A 466 1.26 -8.54 24.75
CA ILE A 466 -0.10 -8.57 24.22
C ILE A 466 -0.05 -8.06 22.78
N ASP A 467 -0.54 -8.87 21.86
CA ASP A 467 -0.84 -8.42 20.50
C ASP A 467 -2.35 -8.20 20.39
N LEU A 468 -2.74 -6.97 20.09
CA LEU A 468 -4.12 -6.55 19.87
C LEU A 468 -4.41 -6.50 18.37
N PHE A 469 -5.41 -7.27 17.95
CA PHE A 469 -5.99 -7.23 16.62
C PHE A 469 -7.41 -6.68 16.77
N VAL A 470 -7.72 -5.56 16.12
CA VAL A 470 -9.04 -4.95 16.20
C VAL A 470 -9.68 -4.83 14.83
N THR A 471 -10.97 -5.15 14.74
CA THR A 471 -11.75 -5.07 13.49
C THR A 471 -13.04 -4.30 13.74
N LEU A 472 -13.33 -3.32 12.89
CA LEU A 472 -14.64 -2.69 12.83
C LEU A 472 -15.44 -3.35 11.71
N ARG A 473 -16.69 -3.72 11.98
CA ARG A 473 -17.58 -4.42 11.04
C ARG A 473 -18.89 -3.63 10.90
N HIS A 474 -19.50 -3.73 9.73
CA HIS A 474 -20.77 -3.09 9.41
C HIS A 474 -21.83 -4.17 9.19
N ILE A 475 -22.93 -4.08 9.92
CA ILE A 475 -24.09 -4.97 9.76
C ILE A 475 -25.25 -4.14 9.20
N ASP A 476 -25.84 -4.59 8.10
CA ASP A 476 -26.97 -3.92 7.47
C ASP A 476 -28.26 -4.04 8.30
N PRO A 477 -29.33 -3.29 7.97
CA PRO A 477 -30.60 -3.35 8.69
C PRO A 477 -31.28 -4.73 8.66
N ALA A 478 -30.90 -5.62 7.73
CA ALA A 478 -31.39 -6.99 7.66
C ALA A 478 -30.59 -7.95 8.57
N GLY A 479 -29.55 -7.47 9.24
CA GLY A 479 -28.70 -8.26 10.15
C GLY A 479 -27.57 -9.01 9.44
N LYS A 480 -27.29 -8.71 8.17
CA LYS A 480 -26.19 -9.32 7.40
C LYS A 480 -24.96 -8.43 7.47
N GLU A 481 -23.78 -9.04 7.64
CA GLU A 481 -22.52 -8.29 7.52
C GLU A 481 -22.32 -7.79 6.10
N VAL A 482 -22.02 -6.50 5.97
CA VAL A 482 -21.61 -5.87 4.73
C VAL A 482 -20.11 -6.06 4.59
N LEU A 483 -19.72 -6.83 3.58
CA LEU A 483 -18.34 -7.06 3.21
C LEU A 483 -18.03 -6.23 1.96
N TYR A 484 -16.79 -5.76 1.87
CA TYR A 484 -16.32 -4.91 0.78
C TYR A 484 -15.26 -5.63 -0.04
N THR A 485 -14.98 -5.13 -1.24
CA THR A 485 -13.91 -5.65 -2.09
C THR A 485 -12.55 -5.32 -1.48
N GLY A 486 -11.80 -6.36 -1.13
CA GLY A 486 -10.41 -6.28 -0.68
C GLY A 486 -9.41 -6.21 -1.82
N THR A 487 -8.14 -6.14 -1.48
CA THR A 487 -7.01 -6.02 -2.42
C THR A 487 -7.04 -7.09 -3.52
N ALA A 488 -7.34 -8.34 -3.18
CA ALA A 488 -7.37 -9.45 -4.14
C ALA A 488 -8.78 -9.77 -4.68
N GLY A 489 -9.77 -8.92 -4.42
CA GLY A 489 -11.18 -9.23 -4.65
C GLY A 489 -11.80 -10.09 -3.55
N ASP A 490 -11.06 -10.33 -2.48
CA ASP A 490 -11.53 -11.06 -1.31
C ASP A 490 -12.53 -10.22 -0.49
N PRO A 491 -13.48 -10.85 0.21
CA PRO A 491 -14.40 -10.11 1.07
C PRO A 491 -13.70 -9.64 2.35
N ILE A 492 -13.71 -8.33 2.58
CA ILE A 492 -13.10 -7.72 3.77
C ILE A 492 -14.14 -7.03 4.68
N PRO A 493 -13.85 -6.91 5.99
CA PRO A 493 -14.64 -6.08 6.89
C PRO A 493 -14.37 -4.58 6.63
N LEU A 494 -14.96 -3.71 7.46
CA LEU A 494 -14.92 -2.26 7.21
C LEU A 494 -13.52 -1.66 7.31
N CYS A 495 -12.78 -1.98 8.38
CA CYS A 495 -11.37 -1.63 8.57
C CYS A 495 -10.77 -2.41 9.75
N LYS A 496 -9.45 -2.34 9.89
CA LYS A 496 -8.66 -3.07 10.90
C LYS A 496 -7.59 -2.18 11.54
N GLY A 497 -7.11 -2.61 12.70
CA GLY A 497 -6.02 -1.98 13.46
C GLY A 497 -5.23 -2.99 14.27
N TRP A 498 -4.00 -2.61 14.62
CA TRP A 498 -3.05 -3.50 15.29
C TRP A 498 -2.22 -2.73 16.31
N LEU A 499 -1.88 -3.40 17.42
CA LEU A 499 -0.88 -2.90 18.35
C LEU A 499 -0.24 -4.06 19.12
N ARG A 500 1.09 -4.14 19.09
CA ARG A 500 1.85 -4.84 20.12
C ARG A 500 1.98 -3.92 21.33
N VAL A 501 1.46 -4.33 22.48
CA VAL A 501 1.36 -3.48 23.67
C VAL A 501 2.72 -3.08 24.21
N SER A 502 3.77 -3.89 24.05
CA SER A 502 5.13 -3.44 24.39
C SER A 502 5.62 -2.24 23.56
N ASN A 503 5.04 -2.00 22.39
CA ASN A 503 5.30 -0.84 21.54
C ASN A 503 4.31 0.32 21.76
N ARG A 504 3.62 0.38 22.92
CA ARG A 504 2.52 1.33 23.17
C ARG A 504 2.92 2.80 23.24
N LYS A 505 4.19 3.15 23.45
CA LYS A 505 4.65 4.53 23.67
C LYS A 505 4.18 5.47 22.54
N VAL A 506 3.36 6.46 22.91
CA VAL A 506 2.91 7.54 22.03
C VAL A 506 3.82 8.76 22.25
N TYR A 507 4.18 9.43 21.15
CA TYR A 507 4.89 10.70 21.20
C TYR A 507 3.87 11.84 21.12
N GLU A 508 3.34 12.25 22.27
CA GLU A 508 2.30 13.28 22.40
C GLU A 508 2.72 14.63 21.76
N ASP A 509 3.98 15.01 21.91
CA ASP A 509 4.52 16.28 21.37
C ASP A 509 4.94 16.19 19.89
N HIS A 510 4.81 15.02 19.25
CA HIS A 510 5.22 14.86 17.86
C HIS A 510 4.26 15.61 16.91
N PRO A 511 4.73 16.37 15.92
CA PRO A 511 3.87 17.14 15.01
C PRO A 511 2.81 16.32 14.24
N LYS A 512 3.07 15.02 14.04
CA LYS A 512 2.14 14.07 13.38
C LYS A 512 1.13 13.42 14.35
N HIS A 513 1.30 13.60 15.67
CA HIS A 513 0.38 13.06 16.65
C HIS A 513 -0.97 13.79 16.64
N ARG A 514 -2.06 13.04 16.70
CA ARG A 514 -3.41 13.54 16.96
C ARG A 514 -4.12 12.56 17.90
N SER A 515 -5.12 13.02 18.65
CA SER A 515 -5.92 12.15 19.52
C SER A 515 -6.64 11.02 18.76
N TYR A 516 -7.02 11.25 17.51
CA TYR A 516 -7.61 10.26 16.61
C TYR A 516 -6.57 9.49 15.78
N ARG A 517 -5.28 9.73 16.04
CA ARG A 517 -4.17 9.12 15.32
C ARG A 517 -2.88 9.14 16.14
N PRO A 518 -2.70 8.19 17.07
CA PRO A 518 -1.53 8.13 17.93
C PRO A 518 -0.25 7.97 17.10
N HIS A 519 0.78 8.77 17.39
CA HIS A 519 2.06 8.69 16.67
C HIS A 519 3.07 7.89 17.48
N ARG A 520 3.68 6.90 16.84
CA ARG A 520 4.65 5.99 17.45
C ARG A 520 5.85 5.86 16.56
N GLU A 521 7.04 5.93 17.15
CA GLU A 521 8.31 5.80 16.44
C GLU A 521 8.75 4.33 16.26
N TYR A 522 8.31 3.44 17.14
CA TYR A 522 8.69 2.01 17.16
C TYR A 522 10.21 1.80 17.29
N LEU A 523 10.87 2.59 18.14
CA LEU A 523 12.31 2.47 18.42
C LEU A 523 12.59 1.36 19.42
N ALA A 524 13.77 0.74 19.35
CA ALA A 524 14.17 -0.27 20.33
C ALA A 524 14.15 0.28 21.78
N ALA A 525 14.56 1.54 21.96
CA ALA A 525 14.57 2.22 23.27
C ALA A 525 13.16 2.57 23.80
N ASP A 526 12.12 2.48 22.96
CA ASP A 526 10.74 2.81 23.31
C ASP A 526 9.95 1.62 23.86
N VAL A 527 10.53 0.42 23.82
CA VAL A 527 9.87 -0.80 24.28
C VAL A 527 9.57 -0.71 25.76
N GLN A 528 8.29 -0.83 26.10
CA GLN A 528 7.79 -0.87 27.46
C GLN A 528 7.32 -2.29 27.78
N PRO A 529 8.05 -3.08 28.60
CA PRO A 529 7.66 -4.46 28.90
C PRO A 529 6.23 -4.57 29.45
N VAL A 530 5.60 -5.72 29.17
CA VAL A 530 4.28 -6.11 29.71
C VAL A 530 4.53 -7.11 30.83
N LYS A 531 3.92 -6.87 31.99
CA LYS A 531 3.98 -7.76 33.15
C LYS A 531 2.65 -8.48 33.31
N ALA A 532 2.71 -9.74 33.71
CA ALA A 532 1.53 -10.56 33.98
C ALA A 532 0.62 -9.87 35.01
N GLY A 533 -0.67 -9.77 34.68
CA GLY A 533 -1.72 -9.19 35.52
C GLY A 533 -1.74 -7.66 35.64
N GLU A 534 -0.73 -6.94 35.17
CA GLU A 534 -0.72 -5.47 35.15
C GLU A 534 -1.63 -4.94 34.04
N VAL A 535 -2.43 -3.91 34.34
CA VAL A 535 -3.35 -3.29 33.38
C VAL A 535 -2.66 -2.12 32.67
N TYR A 536 -2.67 -2.14 31.35
CA TYR A 536 -2.10 -1.11 30.49
C TYR A 536 -3.20 -0.41 29.69
N THR A 537 -3.24 0.92 29.78
CA THR A 537 -4.07 1.75 28.92
C THR A 537 -3.34 2.04 27.61
N VAL A 538 -3.98 1.75 26.48
CA VAL A 538 -3.38 1.86 25.14
C VAL A 538 -4.35 2.41 24.10
N ASP A 539 -3.81 3.16 23.14
CA ASP A 539 -4.54 3.63 21.95
C ASP A 539 -4.12 2.87 20.69
N VAL A 540 -5.01 2.07 20.13
CA VAL A 540 -4.80 1.30 18.90
C VAL A 540 -5.22 2.13 17.68
N GLU A 541 -4.28 2.39 16.77
CA GLU A 541 -4.58 3.00 15.46
C GLU A 541 -5.41 1.99 14.64
N ILE A 542 -6.57 2.43 14.16
CA ILE A 542 -7.40 1.70 13.19
C ILE A 542 -7.36 2.49 11.89
N TRP A 543 -7.04 1.82 10.80
CA TRP A 543 -6.82 2.46 9.52
C TRP A 543 -8.05 3.25 9.06
N PRO A 544 -7.85 4.35 8.30
CA PRO A 544 -8.93 5.23 7.92
C PRO A 544 -9.99 4.49 7.12
N THR A 545 -11.24 4.92 7.25
CA THR A 545 -12.38 4.24 6.63
C THR A 545 -13.44 5.22 6.18
N ASN A 546 -14.38 4.72 5.39
CA ASN A 546 -15.65 5.36 5.08
C ASN A 546 -16.78 4.32 5.14
N VAL A 547 -17.90 4.67 5.77
CA VAL A 547 -19.18 3.96 5.65
C VAL A 547 -20.33 4.91 5.93
N VAL A 548 -21.44 4.73 5.23
CA VAL A 548 -22.73 5.31 5.58
C VAL A 548 -23.59 4.21 6.18
N VAL A 549 -23.71 4.21 7.51
CA VAL A 549 -24.53 3.25 8.25
C VAL A 549 -25.98 3.66 8.13
N GLU A 550 -26.78 2.80 7.51
CA GLU A 550 -28.21 3.05 7.32
C GLU A 550 -28.98 2.92 8.64
N LYS A 551 -30.14 3.58 8.72
CA LYS A 551 -31.08 3.38 9.84
C LYS A 551 -31.39 1.89 10.02
N GLY A 552 -31.25 1.40 11.25
CA GLY A 552 -31.41 -0.01 11.59
C GLY A 552 -30.13 -0.84 11.47
N GLY A 553 -29.12 -0.34 10.77
CA GLY A 553 -27.79 -0.94 10.69
C GLY A 553 -27.05 -0.86 12.02
N LYS A 554 -25.96 -1.63 12.15
CA LYS A 554 -25.15 -1.69 13.37
C LYS A 554 -23.66 -1.65 13.04
N LEU A 555 -22.88 -1.22 14.02
CA LEU A 555 -21.43 -1.44 14.03
C LEU A 555 -21.07 -2.50 15.07
N VAL A 556 -20.10 -3.33 14.73
CA VAL A 556 -19.50 -4.29 15.65
C VAL A 556 -18.02 -4.00 15.76
N PHE A 557 -17.54 -3.75 16.98
CA PHE A 557 -16.13 -3.64 17.29
C PHE A 557 -15.63 -4.96 17.86
N GLU A 558 -14.61 -5.55 17.23
CA GLU A 558 -14.03 -6.82 17.64
C GLU A 558 -12.60 -6.62 18.14
N VAL A 559 -12.26 -7.26 19.26
CA VAL A 559 -10.88 -7.42 19.74
C VAL A 559 -10.54 -8.91 19.70
N SER A 560 -9.48 -9.28 18.99
CA SER A 560 -9.12 -10.67 18.72
C SER A 560 -7.68 -11.02 19.10
N SER A 561 -7.45 -12.33 19.20
CA SER A 561 -6.18 -13.01 19.49
C SER A 561 -5.31 -13.26 18.26
N GLY A 562 -5.72 -12.75 17.09
CA GLY A 562 -5.01 -12.91 15.82
C GLY A 562 -5.77 -12.25 14.68
N ASP A 563 -5.30 -12.47 13.46
CA ASP A 563 -6.02 -12.05 12.26
C ASP A 563 -7.40 -12.71 12.15
N THR A 564 -8.37 -11.93 11.71
CA THR A 564 -9.76 -12.35 11.47
C THR A 564 -10.13 -12.19 9.98
N GLN A 565 -11.41 -12.34 9.63
CA GLN A 565 -11.87 -12.32 8.24
C GLN A 565 -11.34 -11.10 7.45
N GLY A 566 -11.07 -11.31 6.16
CA GLY A 566 -10.50 -10.30 5.27
C GLY A 566 -8.98 -10.09 5.39
N SER A 567 -8.25 -10.82 6.25
CA SER A 567 -6.78 -10.73 6.28
C SER A 567 -6.08 -11.47 5.13
N GLY A 568 -6.72 -12.47 4.51
CA GLY A 568 -6.16 -13.19 3.34
C GLY A 568 -4.69 -13.61 3.50
N ILE A 569 -3.82 -13.11 2.62
CA ILE A 569 -2.37 -13.35 2.67
C ILE A 569 -1.61 -12.38 3.60
N PHE A 570 -2.25 -11.37 4.16
CA PHE A 570 -1.66 -10.34 5.03
C PHE A 570 -1.70 -10.72 6.52
N GLN A 571 -1.24 -11.93 6.84
CA GLN A 571 -1.29 -12.48 8.20
C GLN A 571 -0.06 -12.15 9.06
N HIS A 572 -0.26 -12.16 10.38
CA HIS A 572 0.68 -11.87 11.45
C HIS A 572 0.85 -13.09 12.37
N ASN A 573 1.36 -14.18 11.79
CA ASN A 573 1.39 -15.50 12.40
C ASN A 573 2.81 -16.09 12.47
N SER A 574 3.84 -15.26 12.40
CA SER A 574 5.23 -15.70 12.53
C SER A 574 5.49 -16.30 13.90
N ASP A 575 5.90 -17.57 13.95
CA ASP A 575 6.31 -18.22 15.21
C ASP A 575 7.60 -17.62 15.80
N VAL A 576 8.35 -16.83 15.02
CA VAL A 576 9.57 -16.13 15.49
C VAL A 576 9.21 -14.79 16.13
N ASP A 577 8.30 -14.04 15.53
CA ASP A 577 7.86 -12.73 16.06
C ASP A 577 6.82 -12.88 17.18
N ARG A 578 5.97 -13.92 17.08
CA ARG A 578 4.83 -14.18 17.97
C ARG A 578 4.85 -15.62 18.55
N PRO A 579 5.94 -16.06 19.21
CA PRO A 579 6.04 -17.41 19.74
C PRO A 579 5.04 -17.66 20.87
N ALA A 580 4.50 -18.89 20.92
CA ALA A 580 3.57 -19.30 21.98
C ALA A 580 4.16 -19.17 23.39
N SER A 581 5.48 -19.35 23.55
CA SER A 581 6.15 -19.17 24.84
C SER A 581 6.00 -17.76 25.43
N LYS A 582 5.74 -16.74 24.60
CA LYS A 582 5.58 -15.34 25.04
C LYS A 582 4.12 -14.87 25.04
N PHE A 583 3.31 -15.35 24.09
CA PHE A 583 1.96 -14.82 23.85
C PHE A 583 0.81 -15.77 24.25
N ALA A 584 1.08 -17.03 24.61
CA ALA A 584 0.03 -17.95 25.06
C ALA A 584 -0.49 -17.57 26.47
N GLY A 585 -1.78 -17.80 26.71
CA GLY A 585 -2.47 -17.40 27.93
C GLY A 585 -3.82 -16.76 27.65
N ILE A 586 -4.22 -15.85 28.53
CA ILE A 586 -5.49 -15.11 28.47
C ILE A 586 -5.22 -13.61 28.42
N ASN A 587 -5.80 -12.93 27.43
CA ASN A 587 -5.89 -11.48 27.41
C ASN A 587 -7.21 -11.03 28.03
N SER A 588 -7.20 -9.88 28.72
CA SER A 588 -8.39 -9.32 29.36
C SER A 588 -8.54 -7.83 29.07
N ILE A 589 -9.78 -7.39 28.82
CA ILE A 589 -10.17 -5.99 28.73
C ILE A 589 -10.85 -5.62 30.06
N HIS A 590 -10.34 -4.61 30.76
CA HIS A 590 -10.78 -4.21 32.09
C HIS A 590 -11.68 -3.00 32.05
N PHE A 591 -12.78 -3.07 32.78
CA PHE A 591 -13.78 -2.03 32.92
C PHE A 591 -13.91 -1.66 34.40
N GLY A 592 -14.15 -0.40 34.70
CA GLY A 592 -14.32 0.10 36.07
C GLY A 592 -14.02 1.59 36.16
N GLU A 593 -13.99 2.12 37.39
CA GLU A 593 -13.63 3.52 37.64
C GLU A 593 -12.22 3.82 37.12
N GLY A 594 -12.11 4.82 36.22
CA GLY A 594 -10.85 5.18 35.57
C GLY A 594 -10.39 4.23 34.45
N GLN A 595 -11.18 3.22 34.10
CA GLN A 595 -10.88 2.24 33.05
C GLN A 595 -11.96 2.23 31.95
N ASP A 596 -12.19 3.40 31.38
CA ASP A 596 -13.09 3.54 30.24
C ASP A 596 -12.46 2.93 29.00
N ASN A 597 -13.22 2.11 28.27
CA ASN A 597 -12.82 1.57 26.99
C ASN A 597 -13.74 2.15 25.91
N TYR A 598 -13.19 2.65 24.82
CA TYR A 598 -14.00 3.27 23.77
C TYR A 598 -13.30 3.25 22.42
N VAL A 599 -14.10 3.35 21.36
CA VAL A 599 -13.62 3.60 20.00
C VAL A 599 -14.05 5.01 19.62
N THR A 600 -13.11 5.83 19.16
CA THR A 600 -13.39 7.17 18.66
C THR A 600 -13.74 7.07 17.18
N LEU A 601 -15.00 7.31 16.84
CA LEU A 601 -15.51 7.28 15.46
C LEU A 601 -15.52 8.69 14.85
N PRO A 602 -15.05 8.86 13.60
CA PRO A 602 -15.09 10.13 12.88
C PRO A 602 -16.46 10.34 12.23
N ILE A 603 -17.43 10.82 13.00
CA ILE A 603 -18.79 11.08 12.52
C ILE A 603 -18.79 12.32 11.63
N ILE A 604 -19.40 12.22 10.44
CA ILE A 604 -19.52 13.35 9.52
C ILE A 604 -20.96 13.90 9.56
N PRO A 605 -21.17 15.12 10.09
CA PRO A 605 -22.45 15.79 9.96
C PRO A 605 -22.84 15.99 8.48
N PRO A 606 -24.15 15.93 8.16
CA PRO A 606 -24.64 16.31 6.83
C PRO A 606 -24.14 17.70 6.41
N LYS A 607 -23.96 17.88 5.10
CA LYS A 607 -23.64 19.20 4.53
C LYS A 607 -24.83 20.14 4.58
#